data_AF-A0A958T675-F1
#
_entry.id   AF-A0A958T675-F1
#
_cell.length_a   1.000
_cell.length_b   1.000
_cell.length_c   1.000
_cell.angle_alpha   90.00
_cell.angle_beta   90.00
_cell.angle_gamma   90.00
#
_symmetry.space_group_name_H-M   'P 1'
#
loop_
_entity.id
_entity.type
_entity.pdbx_description
1 polymer ?
#
loop_
_entity_poly.entity_id
_entity_poly.type
_entity_poly.pdbx_seq_one_letter_code
_entity_poly.pdbx_strand_id
1 'polypeptide(L)'
;MGTTVSNDQVFNNLKLITKEGFLKNGAALFFAENPEQFFEKAVIRCIAFGGVDKRFIEDDKVMTGSLYNQYLQAMSWLKKKLNVRYDIEGAGSKPRKEIWEIPETVFKEA
;
A
#
# COMPACT_ATOMS: atom_id res chain seq x y z
N MET A 1 -11.56 12.35 27.98
CA MET A 1 -12.18 11.67 26.82
C MET A 1 -11.85 12.51 25.59
N GLY A 2 -11.03 12.01 24.66
CA GLY A 2 -10.67 12.78 23.47
C GLY A 2 -11.90 13.02 22.61
N THR A 3 -12.12 14.26 22.18
CA THR A 3 -13.21 14.62 21.26
C THR A 3 -12.98 13.93 19.92
N THR A 4 -13.85 13.00 19.56
CA THR A 4 -13.84 12.35 18.25
C THR A 4 -14.25 13.36 17.18
N VAL A 5 -13.39 13.54 16.18
CA VAL A 5 -13.70 14.37 15.01
C VAL A 5 -14.75 13.63 14.16
N SER A 6 -15.77 14.33 13.67
CA SER A 6 -16.80 13.71 12.82
C SER A 6 -16.28 13.42 11.42
N ASN A 7 -16.85 12.42 10.74
CA ASN A 7 -16.50 12.09 9.36
C ASN A 7 -16.75 13.28 8.42
N ASP A 8 -17.85 14.01 8.61
CA ASP A 8 -18.14 15.21 7.81
C ASP A 8 -17.05 16.26 7.97
N GLN A 9 -16.57 16.49 9.19
CA GLN A 9 -15.47 17.42 9.44
C GLN A 9 -14.18 16.95 8.76
N VAL A 10 -13.86 15.66 8.83
CA VAL A 10 -12.69 15.08 8.12
C VAL A 10 -12.81 15.28 6.61
N PHE A 11 -13.96 14.97 6.02
CA PHE A 11 -14.19 15.06 4.57
C PHE A 11 -14.13 16.51 4.08
N ASN A 12 -14.66 17.45 4.86
CA ASN A 12 -14.56 18.87 4.56
C ASN A 12 -13.12 19.39 4.67
N ASN A 13 -12.39 19.02 5.73
CA ASN A 13 -11.00 19.44 5.93
C ASN A 13 -10.07 18.92 4.82
N LEU A 14 -10.27 17.67 4.39
CA LEU A 14 -9.56 17.07 3.26
C LEU A 14 -10.08 17.54 1.89
N LYS A 15 -11.09 18.42 1.87
CA LYS A 15 -11.72 18.97 0.66
C LYS A 15 -12.23 17.89 -0.29
N LEU A 16 -12.81 16.82 0.24
CA LEU A 16 -13.29 15.66 -0.50
C LEU A 16 -14.69 15.84 -1.08
N ILE A 17 -15.41 16.87 -0.65
CA ILE A 17 -16.77 17.20 -1.10
C ILE A 17 -16.71 18.48 -1.95
N THR A 18 -17.49 18.54 -3.04
CA THR A 18 -17.66 19.75 -3.85
C THR A 18 -18.57 20.77 -3.14
N LYS A 19 -18.67 22.00 -3.67
CA LYS A 19 -19.56 23.01 -3.05
C LYS A 19 -21.04 22.62 -3.15
N GLU A 20 -21.36 21.79 -4.13
CA GLU A 20 -22.70 21.28 -4.44
C GLU A 20 -23.04 20.01 -3.64
N GLY A 21 -22.13 19.51 -2.81
CA GLY A 21 -22.35 18.34 -1.95
C GLY A 21 -21.97 16.99 -2.54
N PHE A 22 -21.36 16.94 -3.73
CA PHE A 22 -20.92 15.69 -4.35
C PHE A 22 -19.55 15.23 -3.85
N LEU A 23 -19.34 13.92 -3.78
CA LEU A 23 -18.03 13.35 -3.49
C LEU A 23 -17.10 13.52 -4.69
N LYS A 24 -15.86 13.95 -4.44
CA LYS A 24 -14.80 13.97 -5.44
C LYS A 24 -14.20 12.58 -5.62
N ASN A 25 -13.56 12.33 -6.76
CA ASN A 25 -12.89 11.05 -7.04
C ASN A 25 -11.90 10.63 -5.94
N GLY A 26 -11.19 11.58 -5.33
CA GLY A 26 -10.30 11.30 -4.20
C GLY A 26 -11.01 10.68 -2.99
N ALA A 27 -12.28 11.06 -2.74
CA ALA A 27 -13.07 10.45 -1.68
C ALA A 27 -13.33 8.97 -1.98
N ALA A 28 -13.72 8.66 -3.22
CA ALA A 28 -13.92 7.27 -3.64
C ALA A 28 -12.61 6.48 -3.59
N LEU A 29 -11.52 7.01 -4.15
CA LEU A 29 -10.23 6.31 -4.20
C LEU A 29 -9.67 5.97 -2.82
N PHE A 30 -9.78 6.88 -1.84
CA PHE A 30 -9.20 6.67 -0.52
C PHE A 30 -10.15 6.01 0.50
N PHE A 31 -11.47 6.11 0.31
CA PHE A 31 -12.44 5.72 1.34
C PHE A 31 -13.57 4.79 0.86
N ALA A 32 -13.73 4.56 -0.45
CA ALA A 32 -14.66 3.53 -0.91
C ALA A 32 -14.09 2.13 -0.63
N GLU A 33 -14.99 1.17 -0.38
CA GLU A 33 -14.61 -0.22 -0.17
C GLU A 33 -14.07 -0.86 -1.46
N ASN A 34 -14.64 -0.53 -2.62
CA ASN A 34 -14.28 -1.08 -3.93
C ASN A 34 -14.19 0.04 -4.99
N PRO A 35 -13.20 0.96 -4.92
CA PRO A 35 -13.06 2.06 -5.88
C PRO A 35 -12.89 1.59 -7.33
N GLU A 36 -12.41 0.37 -7.55
CA GLU A 36 -12.24 -0.24 -8.86
C GLU A 36 -13.55 -0.42 -9.63
N GLN A 37 -14.69 -0.47 -8.94
CA GLN A 37 -16.02 -0.50 -9.58
C GLN A 37 -16.37 0.83 -10.25
N PHE A 38 -15.84 1.95 -9.74
CA PHE A 38 -16.01 3.28 -10.32
C PHE A 38 -14.88 3.61 -11.30
N PHE A 39 -13.66 3.15 -11.01
CA PHE A 39 -12.46 3.38 -11.79
C PHE A 39 -11.73 2.06 -11.99
N GLU A 40 -11.94 1.36 -13.10
CA GLU A 40 -11.32 0.04 -13.35
C GLU A 40 -9.80 0.00 -13.11
N LYS A 41 -9.12 1.14 -13.33
CA LYS A 41 -7.68 1.30 -13.14
C LYS A 41 -7.25 1.61 -11.70
N ALA A 42 -8.18 1.75 -10.76
CA ALA A 42 -7.90 1.93 -9.34
C ALA A 42 -7.55 0.59 -8.70
N VAL A 43 -6.47 -0.03 -9.17
CA VAL A 43 -5.90 -1.27 -8.65
C VAL A 43 -4.38 -1.20 -8.74
N ILE A 44 -3.68 -1.85 -7.79
CA ILE A 44 -2.23 -2.09 -7.90
C ILE A 44 -2.03 -3.54 -8.34
N ARG A 45 -1.26 -3.77 -9.40
CA ARG A 45 -0.88 -5.13 -9.83
C ARG A 45 0.59 -5.38 -9.53
N CYS A 46 0.86 -6.38 -8.69
CA CYS A 46 2.20 -6.83 -8.34
C CYS A 46 2.52 -8.09 -9.15
N ILE A 47 3.65 -8.08 -9.88
CA ILE A 47 4.08 -9.19 -10.72
C ILE A 47 5.54 -9.54 -10.40
N ALA A 48 5.81 -10.82 -10.15
CA ALA A 48 7.16 -11.37 -10.03
C ALA A 48 7.51 -12.12 -11.31
N PHE A 49 8.63 -11.77 -11.93
CA PHE A 49 9.15 -12.44 -13.12
C PHE A 49 10.30 -13.36 -12.75
N GLY A 50 10.34 -14.55 -13.36
CA GLY A 50 11.39 -15.56 -13.17
C GLY A 50 12.65 -15.28 -13.99
N GLY A 51 13.06 -14.02 -14.05
CA GLY A 51 14.15 -13.54 -14.88
C GLY A 51 14.00 -12.06 -15.25
N VAL A 52 14.84 -11.60 -16.17
CA VAL A 52 14.85 -10.21 -16.65
C VAL A 52 13.89 -9.96 -17.82
N ASP A 53 13.30 -11.02 -18.38
CA ASP A 53 12.30 -10.94 -19.42
C ASP A 53 10.90 -11.28 -18.87
N LYS A 54 9.86 -10.93 -19.64
CA LYS A 54 8.46 -11.15 -19.24
C LYS A 54 7.94 -12.55 -19.61
N ARG A 55 8.83 -13.53 -19.89
CA ARG A 55 8.41 -14.85 -20.38
C ARG A 55 7.88 -15.74 -19.27
N PHE A 56 8.48 -15.66 -18.09
CA PHE A 56 8.13 -16.48 -16.94
C PHE A 56 7.57 -15.61 -15.82
N ILE A 57 6.30 -15.82 -15.47
CA ILE A 57 5.63 -15.14 -14.37
C ILE A 57 5.56 -16.11 -13.20
N GLU A 58 6.25 -15.79 -12.12
CA GLU A 58 6.28 -16.60 -10.90
C GLU A 58 5.12 -16.28 -9.96
N ASP A 59 4.65 -15.04 -9.98
CA ASP A 59 3.48 -14.61 -9.22
C ASP A 59 2.85 -13.36 -9.84
N ASP A 60 1.54 -13.25 -9.72
CA ASP A 60 0.74 -12.16 -10.27
C ASP A 60 -0.47 -11.94 -9.36
N LYS A 61 -0.55 -10.75 -8.76
CA LYS A 61 -1.58 -10.37 -7.80
C LYS A 61 -2.13 -8.99 -8.13
N VAL A 62 -3.45 -8.90 -8.14
CA VAL A 62 -4.18 -7.62 -8.23
C VAL A 62 -4.67 -7.28 -6.83
N MET A 63 -4.23 -6.12 -6.32
CA MET A 63 -4.62 -5.55 -5.04
C MET A 63 -5.77 -4.57 -5.29
N THR A 64 -6.91 -4.82 -4.66
CA THR A 64 -8.13 -4.01 -4.79
C THR A 64 -8.50 -3.32 -3.47
N GLY A 65 -9.58 -2.55 -3.48
CA GLY A 65 -10.06 -1.78 -2.34
C GLY A 65 -9.50 -0.35 -2.30
N SER A 66 -9.63 0.37 -1.20
CA SER A 66 -9.11 1.75 -1.13
C SER A 66 -7.61 1.84 -1.42
N LEU A 67 -7.13 2.99 -1.91
CA LEU A 67 -5.70 3.20 -2.20
C LEU A 67 -4.79 2.85 -1.02
N TYR A 68 -5.23 3.15 0.21
CA TYR A 68 -4.48 2.78 1.42
C TYR A 68 -4.41 1.27 1.61
N ASN A 69 -5.53 0.56 1.41
CA ASN A 69 -5.56 -0.90 1.48
C ASN A 69 -4.72 -1.54 0.37
N GLN A 70 -4.75 -1.00 -0.84
CA GLN A 70 -3.91 -1.45 -1.94
C GLN A 70 -2.42 -1.31 -1.61
N TYR A 71 -2.02 -0.16 -1.05
CA TYR A 71 -0.65 0.07 -0.57
C TYR A 71 -0.23 -0.95 0.49
N LEU A 72 -1.05 -1.19 1.52
CA LEU A 72 -0.73 -2.17 2.57
C LEU A 72 -0.58 -3.59 2.02
N GLN A 73 -1.46 -3.99 1.10
CA GLN A 73 -1.39 -5.30 0.44
C GLN A 73 -0.14 -5.42 -0.44
N ALA A 74 0.18 -4.39 -1.22
CA ALA A 74 1.37 -4.36 -2.06
C ALA A 74 2.66 -4.42 -1.23
N MET A 75 2.75 -3.66 -0.16
CA MET A 75 3.88 -3.71 0.78
C MET A 75 4.00 -5.08 1.46
N SER A 76 2.88 -5.68 1.85
CA SER A 76 2.88 -7.05 2.40
C SER A 76 3.36 -8.07 1.36
N TRP A 77 2.97 -7.91 0.11
CA TRP A 77 3.41 -8.78 -0.98
C TRP A 77 4.90 -8.62 -1.27
N LEU A 78 5.41 -7.39 -1.36
CA LEU A 78 6.84 -7.10 -1.52
C LEU A 78 7.66 -7.74 -0.39
N LYS A 79 7.20 -7.61 0.85
CA LYS A 79 7.84 -8.22 2.03
C LYS A 79 7.92 -9.75 1.97
N LYS A 80 7.01 -10.41 1.24
CA LYS A 80 7.05 -11.87 1.04
C LYS A 80 7.94 -12.31 -0.12
N LYS A 81 8.24 -11.40 -1.06
CA LYS A 81 9.00 -11.71 -2.28
C LYS A 81 10.46 -11.32 -2.19
N LEU A 82 10.79 -10.28 -1.42
CA LEU A 82 12.17 -9.82 -1.25
C LEU A 82 12.90 -10.68 -0.24
N ASN A 83 14.18 -10.91 -0.50
CA ASN A 83 15.03 -11.61 0.45
C ASN A 83 15.32 -10.73 1.66
N VAL A 84 15.32 -11.36 2.84
CA VAL A 84 15.74 -10.72 4.10
C VAL A 84 17.02 -11.40 4.56
N ARG A 85 18.06 -10.61 4.80
CA ARG A 85 19.28 -11.06 5.46
C ARG A 85 19.21 -10.69 6.93
N TYR A 86 19.70 -11.59 7.78
CA TYR A 86 19.78 -11.37 9.21
C TYR A 86 21.21 -11.01 9.58
N ASP A 87 21.38 -9.88 10.25
CA ASP A 87 22.63 -9.55 10.92
C ASP A 87 22.48 -9.90 12.41
N ILE A 88 23.32 -10.83 12.85
CA ILE A 88 23.41 -11.28 14.24
C ILE A 88 24.79 -10.85 14.75
N GLU A 89 24.93 -9.59 15.16
CA GLU A 89 26.15 -9.14 15.81
C GLU A 89 26.40 -9.96 17.09
N GLY A 90 27.59 -10.57 17.18
CA GLY A 90 27.97 -11.54 18.21
C GLY A 90 28.24 -10.99 19.61
N ALA A 91 28.15 -11.91 20.58
CA ALA A 91 28.42 -11.80 22.02
C ALA A 91 27.67 -10.68 22.77
N GLY A 92 26.41 -10.97 23.13
CA GLY A 92 25.67 -10.18 24.14
C GLY A 92 24.27 -9.74 23.72
N SER A 93 23.43 -10.68 23.29
CA SER A 93 21.96 -10.53 23.23
C SER A 93 21.43 -9.21 22.62
N LYS A 94 22.09 -8.67 21.60
CA LYS A 94 21.54 -7.53 20.85
C LYS A 94 20.36 -8.01 19.99
N PRO A 95 19.32 -7.16 19.78
CA PRO A 95 18.19 -7.51 18.93
C PRO A 95 18.65 -7.84 17.50
N ARG A 96 18.09 -8.89 16.91
CA ARG A 96 18.33 -9.27 15.51
C ARG A 96 17.97 -8.11 14.59
N LYS A 97 18.84 -7.78 13.64
CA LYS A 97 18.56 -6.75 12.64
C LYS A 97 18.20 -7.40 11.31
N GLU A 98 16.98 -7.15 10.85
CA GLU A 98 16.50 -7.56 9.52
C GLU A 98 16.94 -6.53 8.48
N ILE A 99 17.69 -6.99 7.47
CA ILE A 99 18.16 -6.16 6.36
C ILE A 99 17.48 -6.68 5.09
N TRP A 100 16.54 -5.88 4.60
CA TRP A 100 15.83 -6.13 3.34
C TRP A 100 16.76 -5.91 2.15
N GLU A 101 16.61 -6.74 1.11
CA GLU A 101 17.32 -6.60 -0.16
C GLU A 101 17.18 -5.19 -0.76
N ILE A 102 16.00 -4.60 -0.64
CA ILE A 102 15.71 -3.22 -1.02
C ILE A 102 15.15 -2.50 0.22
N PRO A 103 15.67 -1.31 0.59
CA PRO A 103 15.18 -0.58 1.75
C PRO A 103 13.69 -0.20 1.63
N GLU A 104 12.94 -0.31 2.73
CA GLU A 104 11.50 0.00 2.75
C GLU A 104 11.20 1.45 2.32
N THR A 105 12.10 2.40 2.59
CA THR A 105 11.96 3.79 2.19
C THR A 105 11.92 3.97 0.67
N VAL A 106 12.63 3.13 -0.08
CA VAL A 106 12.63 3.19 -1.55
C VAL A 106 11.25 2.85 -2.10
N PHE A 107 10.55 1.89 -1.48
CA PHE A 107 9.20 1.50 -1.91
C PHE A 107 8.11 2.50 -1.52
N LYS A 108 8.35 3.37 -0.53
CA LYS A 108 7.37 4.40 -0.15
C LYS A 108 7.30 5.54 -1.16
N GLU A 109 8.39 5.78 -1.88
CA GLU A 109 8.54 6.90 -2.83
C GLU A 109 8.34 6.49 -4.30
N ALA A 110 8.44 5.19 -4.60
CA ALA A 110 8.30 4.63 -5.96
C ALA A 110 6.84 4.35 -6.31
#